data_AF-A0A4V1M9Q9-F1
#
_entry.id   AF-A0A4V1M9Q9-F1
#
_cell.length_a   1.000
_cell.length_b   1.000
_cell.length_c   1.000
_cell.angle_alpha   90.00
_cell.angle_beta   90.00
_cell.angle_gamma   90.00
#
_symmetry.space_group_name_H-M   'P 1'
#
loop_
_entity.id
_entity.type
_entity.pdbx_description
1 polymer ?
#
loop_
_entity_poly.entity_id
_entity_poly.type
_entity_poly.pdbx_seq_one_letter_code
_entity_poly.pdbx_strand_id
1 'polypeptide(L)'
;MAVSKEAKSAKWDEVKPLLDRFSQDLPTNATVWFMMPDGSYYSTAKGGLAEQSLRDRAYFPKLAAGKEVLGELVISKSTGQRSIIVAVPVVASGKVIAAVGVSVDAVKLAELVESRMTLPDNAYFYALDAKTKVTLHRYQARTFKTVSEIGNESLGDAFKKVMGKDRGVFNYSLDGKKMTSIFRKSELLGWYFFIARQCK
;
A
#
# COMPACT_ATOMS: atom_id res chain seq x y z
N MET A 1 -7.11 16.07 -2.11
CA MET A 1 -6.71 16.74 -3.38
C MET A 1 -5.39 17.46 -3.20
N ALA A 2 -4.49 17.40 -4.19
CA ALA A 2 -3.29 18.25 -4.19
C ALA A 2 -3.64 19.65 -4.75
N VAL A 3 -3.30 20.70 -4.00
CA VAL A 3 -3.79 22.07 -4.25
C VAL A 3 -2.68 23.09 -4.56
N SER A 4 -1.41 22.68 -4.56
CA SER A 4 -0.29 23.58 -4.83
C SER A 4 -0.36 24.16 -6.25
N LYS A 5 0.28 25.33 -6.44
CA LYS A 5 0.32 26.00 -7.75
C LYS A 5 1.03 25.13 -8.78
N GLU A 6 2.11 24.47 -8.37
CA GLU A 6 2.96 23.61 -9.19
C GLU A 6 2.22 22.34 -9.61
N ALA A 7 1.45 21.73 -8.71
CA ALA A 7 0.63 20.57 -9.08
C ALA A 7 -0.47 20.99 -10.07
N LYS A 8 -1.10 22.15 -9.84
CA LYS A 8 -2.15 22.70 -10.71
C LYS A 8 -1.66 23.19 -12.08
N SER A 9 -0.36 23.37 -12.27
CA SER A 9 0.16 23.74 -13.60
C SER A 9 0.17 22.57 -14.58
N ALA A 10 0.01 21.34 -14.08
CA ALA A 10 0.05 20.11 -14.88
C ALA A 10 1.35 19.94 -15.69
N LYS A 11 2.45 20.54 -15.23
CA LYS A 11 3.76 20.49 -15.89
C LYS A 11 4.78 19.82 -15.01
N TRP A 12 5.44 18.79 -15.55
CA TRP A 12 6.47 18.04 -14.84
C TRP A 12 7.61 18.93 -14.32
N ASP A 13 8.15 19.80 -15.17
CA ASP A 13 9.31 20.62 -14.80
C ASP A 13 9.02 21.59 -13.64
N GLU A 14 7.76 22.01 -13.49
CA GLU A 14 7.34 22.87 -12.38
C GLU A 14 7.13 22.08 -11.09
N VAL A 15 6.60 20.85 -11.16
CA VAL A 15 6.28 20.03 -9.98
C VAL A 15 7.46 19.19 -9.49
N LYS A 16 8.37 18.78 -10.39
CA LYS A 16 9.49 17.86 -10.11
C LYS A 16 10.33 18.27 -8.90
N PRO A 17 10.77 19.53 -8.72
CA PRO A 17 11.61 19.89 -7.57
C PRO A 17 10.94 19.61 -6.21
N LEU A 18 9.62 19.80 -6.13
CA LEU A 18 8.84 19.49 -4.93
C LEU A 18 8.71 17.98 -4.72
N LEU A 19 8.46 17.22 -5.79
CA LEU A 19 8.31 15.77 -5.71
C LEU A 19 9.63 15.08 -5.38
N ASP A 20 10.75 15.57 -5.92
CA ASP A 20 12.09 15.05 -5.60
C ASP A 20 12.40 15.24 -4.11
N ARG A 21 12.20 16.45 -3.57
CA ARG A 21 12.38 16.73 -2.14
C ARG A 21 11.48 15.82 -1.30
N PHE A 22 10.20 15.75 -1.65
CA PHE A 22 9.26 14.90 -0.93
C PHE A 22 9.67 13.42 -0.97
N SER A 23 10.21 12.93 -2.09
CA SER A 23 10.69 11.55 -2.19
C SER A 23 11.90 11.25 -1.30
N GLN A 24 12.77 12.24 -1.08
CA GLN A 24 13.96 12.12 -0.21
C GLN A 24 13.59 12.14 1.27
N ASP A 25 12.53 12.85 1.65
CA ASP A 25 12.07 12.95 3.03
C ASP A 25 11.32 11.68 3.52
N LEU A 26 10.98 10.76 2.61
CA LEU A 26 10.22 9.56 2.94
C LEU A 26 11.14 8.39 3.37
N PRO A 27 10.98 7.83 4.59
CA PRO A 27 11.87 6.81 5.14
C PRO A 27 11.81 5.46 4.39
N THR A 28 10.82 5.26 3.53
CA THR A 28 10.61 4.01 2.80
C THR A 28 11.20 4.02 1.39
N ASN A 29 12.04 5.00 1.03
CA ASN A 29 12.48 5.29 -0.36
C ASN A 29 11.29 5.23 -1.35
N ALA A 30 10.17 5.85 -0.97
CA ALA A 30 8.98 5.79 -1.78
C ALA A 30 9.21 6.49 -3.12
N THR A 31 8.69 5.90 -4.20
CA THR A 31 8.71 6.56 -5.51
C THR A 31 7.54 7.51 -5.60
N VAL A 32 7.79 8.78 -5.88
CA VAL A 32 6.76 9.79 -6.10
C VAL A 32 6.54 9.93 -7.60
N TRP A 33 5.29 10.06 -8.02
CA TRP A 33 4.92 10.13 -9.43
C TRP A 33 3.83 11.15 -9.70
N PHE A 34 3.81 11.63 -10.94
CA PHE A 34 2.87 12.63 -11.44
C PHE A 34 2.19 12.10 -12.70
N MET A 35 0.89 11.85 -12.63
CA MET A 35 0.12 11.19 -13.69
C MET A 35 -0.75 12.20 -14.45
N MET A 36 -0.79 12.08 -15.77
CA MET A 36 -1.66 12.85 -16.65
C MET A 36 -3.01 12.12 -16.89
N PRO A 37 -4.07 12.83 -17.32
CA PRO A 37 -5.39 12.22 -17.52
C PRO A 37 -5.44 11.11 -18.57
N ASP A 38 -4.50 11.10 -19.52
CA ASP A 38 -4.37 10.03 -20.51
C ASP A 38 -3.73 8.74 -19.94
N GLY A 39 -3.19 8.82 -18.71
CA GLY A 39 -2.50 7.76 -17.99
C GLY A 39 -1.01 7.64 -18.26
N SER A 40 -0.42 8.55 -19.02
CA SER A 40 1.04 8.78 -18.99
C SER A 40 1.45 9.31 -17.61
N TYR A 41 2.69 9.06 -17.18
CA TYR A 41 3.15 9.53 -15.89
C TYR A 41 4.66 9.75 -15.84
N TYR A 42 5.05 10.68 -14.98
CA TYR A 42 6.43 10.96 -14.62
C TYR A 42 6.74 10.37 -13.26
N SER A 43 7.99 10.02 -13.01
CA SER A 43 8.40 9.36 -11.77
C SER A 43 9.76 9.88 -11.30
N THR A 44 9.87 10.20 -10.01
CA THR A 44 11.15 10.62 -9.41
C THR A 44 12.21 9.53 -9.51
N ALA A 45 11.81 8.24 -9.47
CA ALA A 45 12.74 7.12 -9.63
C ALA A 45 13.33 7.01 -11.04
N LYS A 46 12.61 7.48 -12.07
CA LYS A 46 13.11 7.56 -13.46
C LYS A 46 13.71 8.93 -13.79
N GLY A 47 13.46 9.94 -12.95
CA GLY A 47 13.83 11.34 -13.20
C GLY A 47 13.01 12.04 -14.28
N GLY A 48 11.98 11.41 -14.84
CA GLY A 48 11.24 11.90 -15.99
C GLY A 48 10.06 11.01 -16.39
N LEU A 49 9.66 11.09 -17.65
CA LEU A 49 8.54 10.34 -18.22
C LEU A 49 8.81 8.83 -18.15
N ALA A 50 7.84 8.07 -17.66
CA ALA A 50 7.92 6.61 -17.65
C ALA A 50 7.49 6.02 -19.01
N GLU A 51 8.14 4.94 -19.41
CA GLU A 51 7.85 4.23 -20.67
C GLU A 51 6.49 3.51 -20.66
N GLN A 52 5.97 3.22 -19.47
CA GLN A 52 4.71 2.48 -19.31
C GLN A 52 3.56 3.43 -18.97
N SER A 53 2.33 2.96 -19.17
CA SER A 53 1.12 3.70 -18.77
C SER A 53 0.55 3.18 -17.44
N LEU A 54 -0.22 4.02 -16.74
CA LEU A 54 -1.01 3.61 -15.57
C LEU A 54 -2.46 3.24 -15.89
N ARG A 55 -2.92 3.32 -17.16
CA ARG A 55 -4.32 3.08 -17.55
C ARG A 55 -4.87 1.71 -17.16
N ASP A 56 -4.02 0.69 -17.16
CA ASP A 56 -4.34 -0.69 -16.80
C ASP A 56 -4.41 -0.91 -15.27
N ARG A 57 -4.08 0.10 -14.47
CA ARG A 57 -4.13 -0.01 -13.01
C ARG A 57 -5.57 0.13 -12.53
N ALA A 58 -5.98 -0.76 -11.64
CA ALA A 58 -7.32 -0.72 -11.03
C ALA A 58 -7.62 0.60 -10.31
N TYR A 59 -6.59 1.32 -9.85
CA TYR A 59 -6.74 2.63 -9.22
C TYR A 59 -6.89 3.80 -10.21
N PHE A 60 -6.49 3.65 -11.48
CA PHE A 60 -6.56 4.70 -12.48
C PHE A 60 -7.98 5.27 -12.65
N PRO A 61 -9.04 4.47 -12.87
CA PRO A 61 -10.39 5.01 -13.02
C PRO A 61 -10.88 5.74 -11.76
N LYS A 62 -10.38 5.38 -10.56
CA LYS A 62 -10.71 6.10 -9.31
C LYS A 62 -10.12 7.52 -9.35
N LEU A 63 -8.84 7.65 -9.70
CA LEU A 63 -8.17 8.95 -9.82
C LEU A 63 -8.78 9.81 -10.92
N ALA A 64 -9.07 9.22 -12.10
CA ALA A 64 -9.72 9.91 -13.21
C ALA A 64 -11.12 10.43 -12.84
N ALA A 65 -11.83 9.72 -11.95
CA ALA A 65 -13.12 10.15 -11.40
C ALA A 65 -12.99 11.15 -10.23
N GLY A 66 -11.80 11.68 -9.97
CA GLY A 66 -11.58 12.65 -8.89
C GLY A 66 -11.59 12.04 -7.48
N LYS A 67 -11.42 10.72 -7.36
CA LYS A 67 -11.37 10.02 -6.07
C LYS A 67 -9.93 9.75 -5.64
N GLU A 68 -9.68 9.86 -4.34
CA GLU A 68 -8.40 9.49 -3.76
C GLU A 68 -8.21 7.97 -3.74
N VAL A 69 -6.95 7.54 -3.70
CA VAL A 69 -6.56 6.14 -3.63
C VAL A 69 -5.69 5.97 -2.40
N LEU A 70 -6.09 5.05 -1.52
CA LEU A 70 -5.36 4.73 -0.30
C LEU A 70 -5.27 3.21 -0.18
N GLY A 71 -4.05 2.69 -0.07
CA GLY A 71 -3.84 1.28 0.25
C GLY A 71 -4.01 0.30 -0.93
N GLU A 72 -3.94 0.77 -2.18
CA GLU A 72 -3.99 -0.16 -3.32
C GLU A 72 -2.65 -0.87 -3.49
N LEU A 73 -2.66 -2.20 -3.66
CA LEU A 73 -1.46 -3.04 -3.71
C LEU A 73 -1.05 -3.33 -5.16
N VAL A 74 0.16 -2.93 -5.56
CA VAL A 74 0.67 -3.18 -6.92
C VAL A 74 2.15 -3.54 -6.94
N ILE A 75 2.56 -4.32 -7.93
CA ILE A 75 3.97 -4.36 -8.31
C ILE A 75 4.27 -3.09 -9.12
N SER A 76 5.20 -2.26 -8.63
CA SER A 76 5.59 -1.00 -9.26
C SER A 76 6.12 -1.24 -10.67
N LYS A 77 5.61 -0.46 -11.63
CA LYS A 77 6.07 -0.50 -13.03
C LYS A 77 7.46 0.11 -13.20
N SER A 78 7.84 1.07 -12.35
CA SER A 78 9.12 1.76 -12.44
C SER A 78 10.26 1.02 -11.72
N THR A 79 9.95 0.29 -10.65
CA THR A 79 10.95 -0.29 -9.73
C THR A 79 10.81 -1.79 -9.51
N GLY A 80 9.70 -2.44 -9.89
CA GLY A 80 9.42 -3.85 -9.60
C GLY A 80 9.09 -4.14 -8.13
N GLN A 81 9.09 -3.14 -7.24
CA GLN A 81 8.80 -3.31 -5.82
C GLN A 81 7.31 -3.55 -5.55
N ARG A 82 7.02 -4.35 -4.51
CA ARG A 82 5.67 -4.45 -3.93
C ARG A 82 5.33 -3.12 -3.28
N SER A 83 4.38 -2.40 -3.86
CA SER A 83 4.09 -1.02 -3.52
C SER A 83 2.65 -0.84 -3.04
N ILE A 84 2.49 -0.03 -2.01
CA ILE A 84 1.21 0.47 -1.52
C ILE A 84 1.02 1.86 -2.10
N ILE A 85 -0.07 2.04 -2.83
CA ILE A 85 -0.36 3.30 -3.51
C ILE A 85 -1.18 4.22 -2.61
N VAL A 86 -0.66 5.43 -2.47
CA VAL A 86 -1.36 6.59 -1.91
C VAL A 86 -1.34 7.67 -2.98
N ALA A 87 -2.51 8.08 -3.48
CA ALA A 87 -2.58 9.04 -4.57
C ALA A 87 -3.82 9.92 -4.47
N VAL A 88 -3.66 11.18 -4.90
CA VAL A 88 -4.72 12.19 -4.90
C VAL A 88 -4.81 12.85 -6.27
N PRO A 89 -6.02 13.13 -6.78
CA PRO A 89 -6.19 13.88 -8.01
C PRO A 89 -5.84 15.36 -7.80
N VAL A 90 -5.39 15.99 -8.87
CA VAL A 90 -5.26 17.44 -9.03
C VAL A 90 -6.43 17.91 -9.88
N VAL A 91 -7.24 18.80 -9.31
CA VAL A 91 -8.45 19.31 -9.96
C VAL A 91 -8.31 20.80 -10.25
N ALA A 92 -8.64 21.19 -11.48
CA ALA A 92 -8.75 22.59 -11.90
C ALA A 92 -10.05 22.77 -12.69
N SER A 93 -10.80 23.82 -12.37
CA SER A 93 -12.09 24.13 -13.01
C SER A 93 -13.05 22.92 -13.09
N GLY A 94 -13.11 22.14 -12.00
CA GLY A 94 -13.97 20.95 -11.90
C GLY A 94 -13.50 19.72 -12.68
N LYS A 95 -12.34 19.76 -13.34
CA LYS A 95 -11.79 18.64 -14.11
C LYS A 95 -10.51 18.12 -13.47
N VAL A 96 -10.31 16.80 -13.52
CA VAL A 96 -9.03 16.18 -13.15
C VAL A 96 -8.01 16.50 -14.24
N ILE A 97 -6.98 17.26 -13.90
CA ILE A 97 -5.92 17.68 -14.83
C ILE A 97 -4.62 16.91 -14.64
N ALA A 98 -4.44 16.28 -13.47
CA ALA A 98 -3.33 15.40 -13.15
C ALA A 98 -3.66 14.58 -11.88
N ALA A 99 -2.75 13.73 -11.44
CA ALA A 99 -2.72 13.16 -10.09
C ALA A 99 -1.29 13.11 -9.55
N VAL A 100 -1.15 13.31 -8.24
CA VAL A 100 0.12 13.09 -7.52
C VAL A 100 -0.04 11.81 -6.72
N GLY A 101 0.95 10.93 -6.81
CA GLY A 101 0.93 9.69 -6.06
C GLY A 101 2.28 9.27 -5.54
N VAL A 102 2.23 8.36 -4.58
CA VAL A 102 3.37 7.78 -3.88
C VAL A 102 3.21 6.27 -3.93
N SER A 103 4.27 5.60 -4.38
CA SER A 103 4.45 4.17 -4.27
C SER A 103 5.31 3.87 -3.05
N VAL A 104 4.65 3.58 -1.93
CA VAL A 104 5.31 3.21 -0.67
C VAL A 104 5.79 1.77 -0.76
N ASP A 105 7.08 1.52 -0.56
CA ASP A 105 7.62 0.17 -0.52
C ASP A 105 7.05 -0.60 0.69
N ALA A 106 6.27 -1.64 0.41
CA ALA A 106 5.57 -2.42 1.44
C ALA A 106 6.54 -3.18 2.35
N VAL A 107 7.70 -3.59 1.81
CA VAL A 107 8.72 -4.30 2.59
C VAL A 107 9.39 -3.34 3.56
N LYS A 108 9.83 -2.17 3.08
CA LYS A 108 10.46 -1.15 3.94
C LYS A 108 9.48 -0.61 4.98
N LEU A 109 8.21 -0.46 4.63
CA LEU A 109 7.18 -0.08 5.60
C LEU A 109 7.00 -1.15 6.68
N ALA A 110 7.00 -2.43 6.32
CA ALA A 110 6.91 -3.52 7.29
C ALA A 110 8.13 -3.57 8.22
N GLU A 111 9.34 -3.36 7.69
CA GLU A 111 10.59 -3.25 8.47
C GLU A 111 10.55 -2.07 9.43
N LEU A 112 10.10 -0.91 8.96
CA LEU A 112 9.92 0.28 9.81
C LEU A 112 8.93 -0.01 10.94
N VAL A 113 7.79 -0.63 10.66
CA VAL A 113 6.80 -0.98 11.68
C VAL A 113 7.42 -1.95 12.70
N GLU A 114 8.08 -3.02 12.26
CA GLU A 114 8.72 -4.00 13.14
C GLU A 114 9.75 -3.33 14.06
N SER A 115 10.59 -2.45 13.51
CA SER A 115 11.62 -1.71 14.26
C SER A 115 11.05 -0.81 15.36
N ARG A 116 9.78 -0.39 15.24
CA ARG A 116 9.10 0.50 16.19
C ARG A 116 8.27 -0.24 17.23
N MET A 117 7.82 -1.46 16.94
CA MET A 117 6.91 -2.19 17.82
C MET A 117 7.61 -2.97 18.95
N THR A 118 8.91 -3.28 18.81
CA THR A 118 9.72 -4.00 19.81
C THR A 118 9.00 -5.20 20.44
N LEU A 119 8.37 -6.03 19.60
CA LEU A 119 7.62 -7.22 20.02
C LEU A 119 8.58 -8.33 20.49
N PRO A 120 8.14 -9.22 21.40
CA PRO A 120 8.95 -10.39 21.78
C PRO A 120 9.15 -11.34 20.59
N ASP A 121 10.21 -12.14 20.62
CA ASP A 121 10.61 -13.00 19.49
C ASP A 121 9.51 -13.95 18.98
N ASN A 122 8.62 -14.38 19.86
CA ASN A 122 7.51 -15.27 19.52
C ASN A 122 6.26 -14.51 19.06
N ALA A 123 6.32 -13.20 18.84
CA ALA A 123 5.24 -12.39 18.32
C ALA A 123 5.65 -11.61 17.08
N TYR A 124 4.67 -11.26 16.26
CA TYR A 124 4.89 -10.44 15.07
C TYR A 124 3.63 -9.70 14.63
N PHE A 125 3.87 -8.57 13.98
CA PHE A 125 2.85 -7.81 13.28
C PHE A 125 2.66 -8.32 11.85
N TYR A 126 1.41 -8.30 11.39
CA TYR A 126 1.10 -8.38 9.96
C TYR A 126 -0.23 -7.66 9.68
N ALA A 127 -0.44 -7.35 8.41
CA ALA A 127 -1.64 -6.68 7.93
C ALA A 127 -2.21 -7.40 6.71
N LEU A 128 -3.53 -7.44 6.61
CA LEU A 128 -4.27 -8.01 5.49
C LEU A 128 -5.18 -6.95 4.87
N ASP A 129 -5.39 -6.99 3.56
CA ASP A 129 -6.51 -6.28 2.95
C ASP A 129 -7.84 -7.01 3.20
N ALA A 130 -8.95 -6.40 2.80
CA ALA A 130 -10.29 -6.98 2.96
C ALA A 130 -10.49 -8.31 2.19
N LYS A 131 -9.58 -8.66 1.27
CA LYS A 131 -9.59 -9.91 0.49
C LYS A 131 -8.61 -10.94 1.05
N THR A 132 -8.11 -10.76 2.27
CA THR A 132 -7.14 -11.63 2.93
C THR A 132 -5.78 -11.72 2.23
N LYS A 133 -5.43 -10.72 1.41
CA LYS A 133 -4.07 -10.58 0.87
C LYS A 133 -3.18 -9.89 1.89
N VAL A 134 -2.00 -10.44 2.14
CA VAL A 134 -1.00 -9.87 3.03
C VAL A 134 -0.48 -8.56 2.46
N THR A 135 -0.70 -7.46 3.17
CA THR A 135 -0.23 -6.12 2.79
C THR A 135 1.14 -5.83 3.41
N LEU A 136 1.31 -6.14 4.70
CA LEU A 136 2.55 -5.98 5.46
C LEU A 136 2.85 -7.25 6.25
N HIS A 137 4.12 -7.68 6.26
CA HIS A 137 4.57 -8.81 7.07
C HIS A 137 6.08 -8.76 7.26
N ARG A 138 6.58 -9.12 8.44
CA ARG A 138 8.02 -9.28 8.69
C ARG A 138 8.72 -10.32 7.78
N TYR A 139 7.99 -11.32 7.26
CA TYR A 139 8.53 -12.28 6.31
C TYR A 139 8.21 -11.79 4.90
N GLN A 140 9.17 -11.14 4.27
CA GLN A 140 8.98 -10.48 2.96
C GLN A 140 8.40 -11.40 1.88
N ALA A 141 8.73 -12.69 1.91
CA ALA A 141 8.21 -13.70 0.99
C ALA A 141 6.69 -13.92 1.08
N ARG A 142 6.04 -13.44 2.15
CA ARG A 142 4.59 -13.50 2.35
C ARG A 142 3.88 -12.25 1.83
N THR A 143 4.57 -11.13 1.67
CA THR A 143 3.97 -9.88 1.20
C THR A 143 3.36 -10.06 -0.18
N PHE A 144 2.08 -9.67 -0.31
CA PHE A 144 1.20 -9.79 -1.47
C PHE A 144 0.71 -11.20 -1.81
N LYS A 145 1.03 -12.21 -0.99
CA LYS A 145 0.34 -13.50 -1.03
C LYS A 145 -0.98 -13.43 -0.29
N THR A 146 -1.93 -14.25 -0.67
CA THR A 146 -3.12 -14.55 0.12
C THR A 146 -2.78 -15.45 1.29
N VAL A 147 -3.61 -15.42 2.34
CA VAL A 147 -3.47 -16.35 3.47
C VAL A 147 -3.47 -17.81 3.01
N SER A 148 -4.30 -18.16 2.03
CA SER A 148 -4.38 -19.51 1.48
C SER A 148 -3.09 -19.97 0.80
N GLU A 149 -2.40 -19.08 0.08
CA GLU A 149 -1.09 -19.36 -0.53
C GLU A 149 0.04 -19.52 0.51
N ILE A 150 -0.13 -18.98 1.72
CA ILE A 150 0.87 -19.06 2.78
C ILE A 150 0.70 -20.33 3.61
N GLY A 151 -0.54 -20.68 3.94
CA GLY A 151 -0.87 -21.89 4.67
C GLY A 151 -1.64 -22.86 3.78
N ASN A 152 -2.96 -22.87 3.94
CA ASN A 152 -3.88 -23.70 3.16
C ASN A 152 -5.26 -23.04 3.07
N GLU A 153 -6.16 -23.66 2.31
CA GLU A 153 -7.54 -23.16 2.13
C GLU A 153 -8.31 -23.02 3.45
N SER A 154 -8.19 -24.01 4.34
CA SER A 154 -8.83 -24.00 5.66
C SER A 154 -8.40 -22.79 6.50
N LEU A 155 -7.11 -22.45 6.47
CA LEU A 155 -6.60 -21.24 7.11
C LEU A 155 -7.20 -19.98 6.47
N GLY A 156 -7.24 -19.92 5.13
CA GLY A 156 -7.88 -18.82 4.41
C GLY A 156 -9.33 -18.61 4.83
N ASP A 157 -10.12 -19.67 4.91
CA ASP A 157 -11.52 -19.61 5.32
C ASP A 157 -11.70 -19.21 6.79
N ALA A 158 -10.78 -19.64 7.66
CA ALA A 158 -10.75 -19.18 9.04
C ALA A 158 -10.55 -17.66 9.12
N PHE A 159 -9.63 -17.10 8.33
CA PHE A 159 -9.44 -15.65 8.27
C PHE A 159 -10.64 -14.91 7.69
N LYS A 160 -11.26 -15.41 6.61
CA LYS A 160 -12.47 -14.79 6.01
C LYS A 160 -13.60 -14.64 7.03
N LYS A 161 -13.81 -15.63 7.91
CA LYS A 161 -14.81 -15.56 8.99
C LYS A 161 -14.55 -14.42 9.98
N VAL A 162 -13.28 -14.07 10.20
CA VAL A 162 -12.85 -13.03 11.13
C VAL A 162 -12.91 -11.64 10.50
N MET A 163 -12.73 -11.54 9.18
CA MET A 163 -12.84 -10.27 8.44
C MET A 163 -14.23 -9.61 8.56
N GLY A 164 -15.26 -10.29 9.06
CA GLY A 164 -16.57 -9.66 9.33
C GLY A 164 -16.61 -8.76 10.57
N LYS A 165 -15.56 -8.70 11.40
CA LYS A 165 -15.54 -7.99 12.68
C LYS A 165 -14.52 -6.86 12.68
N ASP A 166 -14.80 -5.75 13.35
CA ASP A 166 -13.84 -4.64 13.39
C ASP A 166 -12.66 -4.86 14.34
N ARG A 167 -12.78 -5.78 15.31
CA ARG A 167 -11.71 -6.16 16.23
C ARG A 167 -12.02 -7.47 16.93
N GLY A 168 -10.99 -8.10 17.51
CA GLY A 168 -11.17 -9.24 18.38
C GLY A 168 -9.89 -10.03 18.63
N VAL A 169 -10.08 -11.21 19.22
CA VAL A 169 -9.06 -12.24 19.37
C VAL A 169 -9.34 -13.34 18.34
N PHE A 170 -8.29 -13.86 17.72
CA PHE A 170 -8.38 -14.94 16.75
C PHE A 170 -7.27 -15.96 16.97
N ASN A 171 -7.66 -17.22 17.15
CA ASN A 171 -6.73 -18.34 17.31
C ASN A 171 -6.71 -19.17 16.03
N TYR A 172 -5.53 -19.54 15.56
CA TYR A 172 -5.35 -20.35 14.36
C TYR A 172 -4.10 -21.21 14.46
N SER A 173 -3.94 -22.14 13.51
CA SER A 173 -2.72 -22.94 13.36
C SER A 173 -2.07 -22.60 12.03
N LEU A 174 -0.76 -22.45 12.02
CA LEU A 174 0.05 -22.27 10.81
C LEU A 174 1.25 -23.21 10.91
N ASP A 175 1.39 -24.14 9.98
CA ASP A 175 2.47 -25.13 9.96
C ASP A 175 2.60 -25.91 11.29
N GLY A 176 1.47 -26.33 11.85
CA GLY A 176 1.38 -27.04 13.13
C GLY A 176 1.59 -26.16 14.38
N LYS A 177 1.96 -24.88 14.21
CA LYS A 177 2.16 -23.94 15.31
C LYS A 177 0.86 -23.23 15.65
N LYS A 178 0.45 -23.33 16.90
CA LYS A 178 -0.72 -22.59 17.42
C LYS A 178 -0.38 -21.11 17.59
N MET A 179 -1.21 -20.26 17.05
CA MET A 179 -1.10 -18.81 17.08
C MET A 179 -2.33 -18.23 17.79
N THR A 180 -2.10 -17.25 18.65
CA THR A 180 -3.14 -16.36 19.17
C THR A 180 -2.86 -14.96 18.68
N SER A 181 -3.83 -14.32 18.03
CA SER A 181 -3.71 -12.94 17.56
C SER A 181 -4.80 -12.06 18.14
N ILE A 182 -4.45 -10.79 18.34
CA ILE A 182 -5.42 -9.70 18.44
C ILE A 182 -5.46 -8.98 17.11
N PHE A 183 -6.63 -8.51 16.71
CA PHE A 183 -6.78 -7.80 15.46
C PHE A 183 -7.70 -6.59 15.56
N ARG A 184 -7.51 -5.65 14.65
CA ARG A 184 -8.36 -4.47 14.44
C ARG A 184 -8.41 -4.09 12.97
N LYS A 185 -9.59 -3.74 12.48
CA LYS A 185 -9.83 -3.15 11.17
C LYS A 185 -9.53 -1.64 11.19
N SER A 186 -8.83 -1.18 10.16
CA SER A 186 -8.66 0.24 9.86
C SER A 186 -9.91 0.76 9.15
N GLU A 187 -10.57 1.76 9.72
CA GLU A 187 -11.67 2.45 9.04
C GLU A 187 -11.20 3.18 7.77
N LEU A 188 -9.97 3.71 7.80
CA LEU A 188 -9.39 4.47 6.69
C LEU A 188 -9.00 3.57 5.50
N LEU A 189 -8.32 2.46 5.75
CA LEU A 189 -7.78 1.59 4.70
C LEU A 189 -8.69 0.39 4.38
N GLY A 190 -9.62 0.06 5.27
CA GLY A 190 -10.36 -1.20 5.23
C GLY A 190 -9.48 -2.44 5.47
N TRP A 191 -8.20 -2.26 5.82
CA TRP A 191 -7.25 -3.31 6.14
C TRP A 191 -7.44 -3.81 7.57
N TYR A 192 -6.95 -5.02 7.85
CA TYR A 192 -6.96 -5.65 9.16
C TYR A 192 -5.53 -5.78 9.66
N PHE A 193 -5.27 -5.20 10.82
CA PHE A 193 -3.99 -5.25 11.50
C PHE A 193 -4.02 -6.30 12.59
N PHE A 194 -2.97 -7.13 12.62
CA PHE A 194 -2.84 -8.24 13.54
C PHE A 194 -1.52 -8.13 14.31
N ILE A 195 -1.57 -8.45 15.58
CA ILE A 195 -0.39 -8.86 16.36
C ILE A 195 -0.65 -10.30 16.76
N ALA A 196 0.16 -11.22 16.24
CA ALA A 196 0.06 -12.64 16.56
C ALA A 196 1.23 -13.07 17.44
N ARG A 197 0.95 -13.99 18.36
CA ARG A 197 1.94 -14.65 19.22
C ARG A 197 1.84 -16.15 19.04
N GLN A 198 2.98 -16.80 18.83
CA GLN A 198 3.09 -18.25 18.85
C GLN A 198 2.93 -18.75 20.28
N CYS A 199 2.02 -19.70 20.47
CA CYS A 199 1.85 -20.39 21.74
C CYS A 199 3.06 -21.28 22.03
N LYS A 200 3.36 -21.46 23.32
CA LYS A 200 4.35 -22.46 23.77
C LYS A 200 3.83 -23.87 23.55
#